data_AF-A0A365ZRD9-F1
#
_entry.id   AF-A0A365ZRD9-F1
#
_cell.length_a   1.000
_cell.length_b   1.000
_cell.length_c   1.000
_cell.angle_alpha   90.00
_cell.angle_beta   90.00
_cell.angle_gamma   90.00
#
_symmetry.space_group_name_H-M   'P 1'
#
loop_
_entity.id
_entity.type
_entity.pdbx_description
1 polymer ?
#
loop_
_entity_poly.entity_id
_entity_poly.type
_entity_poly.pdbx_seq_one_letter_code
_entity_poly.pdbx_strand_id
1 'polypeptide(L)'
;MSRFVTKLAVRGAVVAAFAAVPGLAQAQDRAVDENTGPVAFANVAAVRIGEDGGSVISETQRSPLLPGTSRLAQSRSALPGSDGEREAVGPHYLLHLGTFADGESPFPDGVASREHDVTATLKDTTVPTATAEANYALRDLASGTTVVAFEDARSTVECAAPDALTAETTTGRLWVLGEERAAPTGDEPLRIENLPFGPPVEVEGADPEQAVSDITIDKVTSFDQLVRQDQWRSGPVTTAAGWRLEIVTHVRDADGADLRDVTTRFVLGGVSCSLPEAFTPVTSDPGEDRADPVVPVKIPAGAQVNTGAGEPFGWALVGGGVVLGAAALLLARGRRPATARAEE
;
A
#
# COMPACT_ATOMS: atom_id res chain seq x y z
N MET A 1 2.87 -54.17 81.58
CA MET A 1 1.52 -54.53 81.09
C MET A 1 0.92 -53.23 80.58
N SER A 2 0.60 -52.94 79.31
CA SER A 2 0.14 -53.62 78.09
C SER A 2 0.72 -52.86 76.87
N ARG A 3 1.52 -53.44 75.96
CA ARG A 3 1.20 -54.13 74.68
C ARG A 3 0.23 -53.44 73.71
N PHE A 4 0.78 -52.95 72.58
CA PHE A 4 0.44 -53.14 71.14
C PHE A 4 1.49 -52.29 70.37
N VAL A 5 2.57 -52.75 69.72
CA VAL A 5 2.82 -53.64 68.55
C VAL A 5 1.95 -53.30 67.33
N THR A 6 2.54 -52.79 66.22
CA THR A 6 2.77 -53.52 64.93
C THR A 6 2.92 -52.61 63.67
N LYS A 7 4.11 -52.69 63.01
CA LYS A 7 4.46 -52.65 61.55
C LYS A 7 4.41 -51.31 60.74
N LEU A 8 5.57 -50.86 60.18
CA LEU A 8 6.10 -51.07 58.78
C LEU A 8 5.22 -50.38 57.71
N ALA A 9 5.68 -49.65 56.67
CA ALA A 9 6.98 -49.52 56.01
C ALA A 9 6.92 -48.35 55.00
N VAL A 10 8.07 -47.70 54.75
CA VAL A 10 8.62 -47.24 53.45
C VAL A 10 7.65 -46.79 52.33
N ARG A 11 7.81 -45.55 51.82
CA ARG A 11 8.28 -45.22 50.45
C ARG A 11 8.00 -43.75 50.10
N GLY A 12 8.88 -43.22 49.27
CA GLY A 12 9.11 -41.79 49.08
C GLY A 12 7.92 -41.00 48.54
N ALA A 13 7.91 -39.72 48.92
CA ALA A 13 7.13 -38.68 48.26
C ALA A 13 8.11 -37.67 47.66
N VAL A 14 8.38 -37.88 46.38
CA VAL A 14 8.52 -36.88 45.31
C VAL A 14 9.04 -35.51 45.74
N VAL A 15 10.30 -35.25 45.40
CA VAL A 15 10.82 -33.90 45.15
C VAL A 15 9.91 -33.27 44.09
N ALA A 16 9.06 -32.33 44.50
CA ALA A 16 8.34 -31.48 43.59
C ALA A 16 9.35 -30.55 42.89
N ALA A 17 9.93 -31.05 41.81
CA ALA A 17 10.63 -30.23 40.86
C ALA A 17 9.62 -29.23 40.29
N PHE A 18 9.81 -27.95 40.63
CA PHE A 18 9.28 -26.83 39.85
C PHE A 18 9.93 -26.88 38.46
N ALA A 19 9.42 -27.73 37.59
CA ALA A 19 9.54 -27.53 36.15
C ALA A 19 8.48 -26.47 35.79
N ALA A 20 8.87 -25.20 35.92
CA ALA A 20 8.21 -24.13 35.19
C ALA A 20 8.45 -24.39 33.70
N VAL A 21 7.57 -25.17 33.09
CA VAL A 21 7.46 -25.24 31.64
C VAL A 21 6.98 -23.84 31.21
N PRO A 22 7.69 -23.11 30.34
CA PRO A 22 7.16 -21.90 29.74
C PRO A 22 5.84 -22.27 29.08
N GLY A 23 4.78 -21.57 29.50
CA GLY A 23 3.41 -21.93 29.23
C GLY A 23 3.15 -22.25 27.76
N LEU A 24 2.45 -23.37 27.56
CA LEU A 24 1.65 -23.57 26.37
C LEU A 24 0.73 -22.34 26.24
N ALA A 25 0.94 -21.58 25.16
CA ALA A 25 0.11 -20.45 24.80
C ALA A 25 -1.34 -20.91 24.78
N GLN A 26 -2.13 -20.40 25.71
CA GLN A 26 -3.58 -20.54 25.74
C GLN A 26 -4.13 -20.02 24.40
N ALA A 27 -5.11 -20.74 23.85
CA ALA A 27 -5.81 -20.38 22.62
C ALA A 27 -6.13 -18.88 22.59
N GLN A 28 -5.61 -18.17 21.59
CA GLN A 28 -5.82 -16.73 21.45
C GLN A 28 -7.20 -16.48 20.84
N ASP A 29 -8.20 -16.35 21.72
CA ASP A 29 -9.57 -15.85 21.46
C ASP A 29 -9.63 -14.36 21.10
N ARG A 30 -8.51 -13.76 20.67
CA ARG A 30 -8.40 -12.30 20.51
C ARG A 30 -7.95 -11.97 19.10
N ALA A 31 -8.60 -10.96 18.55
CA ALA A 31 -8.15 -10.30 17.34
C ALA A 31 -6.65 -9.99 17.41
N VAL A 32 -6.03 -9.97 16.24
CA VAL A 32 -4.61 -9.68 16.08
C VAL A 32 -4.29 -8.32 16.70
N ASP A 33 -3.17 -8.24 17.43
CA ASP A 33 -2.69 -6.97 17.97
C ASP A 33 -2.38 -5.98 16.83
N GLU A 34 -2.98 -4.79 16.89
CA GLU A 34 -2.88 -3.79 15.83
C GLU A 34 -1.43 -3.39 15.51
N ASN A 35 -0.61 -3.26 16.56
CA ASN A 35 0.72 -2.68 16.51
C ASN A 35 1.81 -3.71 16.22
N THR A 36 1.64 -4.94 16.68
CA THR A 36 2.70 -5.97 16.71
C THR A 36 2.32 -7.27 16.03
N GLY A 37 1.03 -7.48 15.75
CA GLY A 37 0.55 -8.71 15.14
C GLY A 37 0.78 -8.80 13.64
N PRO A 38 0.46 -9.97 13.02
CA PRO A 38 0.51 -10.15 11.57
C PRO A 38 -0.33 -9.10 10.83
N VAL A 39 0.18 -8.59 9.73
CA VAL A 39 -0.53 -7.60 8.91
C VAL A 39 -0.11 -7.69 7.46
N ALA A 40 -1.06 -7.44 6.56
CA ALA A 40 -0.78 -7.19 5.15
C ALA A 40 -1.23 -5.79 4.75
N PHE A 41 -0.55 -5.22 3.77
CA PHE A 41 -0.87 -3.93 3.17
C PHE A 41 -0.83 -4.02 1.65
N ALA A 42 -1.69 -3.26 1.00
CA ALA A 42 -1.77 -3.20 -0.46
C ALA A 42 -2.20 -1.81 -0.94
N ASN A 43 -1.53 -1.26 -1.95
CA ASN A 43 -1.94 -0.05 -2.65
C ASN A 43 -1.90 -0.26 -4.17
N VAL A 44 -2.64 0.56 -4.91
CA VAL A 44 -2.65 0.47 -6.38
C VAL A 44 -1.45 1.17 -7.00
N ALA A 45 -1.08 2.36 -6.51
CA ALA A 45 0.07 3.07 -7.02
C ALA A 45 0.57 4.15 -6.05
N ALA A 46 1.85 4.47 -6.15
CA ALA A 46 2.48 5.58 -5.48
C ALA A 46 3.54 6.21 -6.38
N VAL A 47 3.77 7.50 -6.20
CA VAL A 47 4.78 8.28 -6.93
C VAL A 47 5.53 9.20 -5.97
N ARG A 48 6.83 9.36 -6.19
CA ARG A 48 7.70 10.30 -5.50
C ARG A 48 8.64 10.97 -6.50
N ILE A 49 8.84 12.27 -6.35
CA ILE A 49 9.85 13.02 -7.09
C ILE A 49 11.03 13.26 -6.17
N GLY A 50 12.24 12.92 -6.60
CA GLY A 50 13.47 13.07 -5.83
C GLY A 50 13.44 12.38 -4.46
N GLU A 51 14.49 12.58 -3.66
CA GLU A 51 14.46 12.23 -2.24
C GLU A 51 13.76 13.32 -1.43
N ASP A 52 13.99 14.58 -1.82
CA ASP A 52 13.42 15.77 -1.19
C ASP A 52 12.26 16.38 -2.02
N GLY A 53 11.64 15.67 -2.95
CA GLY A 53 10.49 16.25 -3.68
C GLY A 53 9.15 15.80 -3.09
N GLY A 54 8.07 16.14 -3.80
CA GLY A 54 6.74 15.74 -3.38
C GLY A 54 6.43 14.27 -3.65
N SER A 55 5.39 13.76 -3.01
CA SER A 55 4.91 12.41 -3.23
C SER A 55 3.39 12.32 -3.18
N VAL A 56 2.85 11.35 -3.90
CA VAL A 56 1.44 10.99 -3.82
C VAL A 56 1.34 9.48 -3.69
N ILE A 57 0.57 9.04 -2.71
CA ILE A 57 0.29 7.63 -2.47
C ILE A 57 -1.22 7.45 -2.56
N SER A 58 -1.66 6.47 -3.36
CA SER A 58 -3.07 6.08 -3.39
C SER A 58 -3.54 5.62 -2.00
N GLU A 59 -4.84 5.48 -1.82
CA GLU A 59 -5.37 4.81 -0.61
C GLU A 59 -4.72 3.43 -0.46
N THR A 60 -4.32 3.11 0.77
CA THR A 60 -3.69 1.84 1.13
C THR A 60 -4.67 1.01 1.94
N GLN A 61 -4.86 -0.25 1.55
CA GLN A 61 -5.61 -1.23 2.32
C GLN A 61 -4.69 -1.89 3.34
N ARG A 62 -5.23 -2.13 4.53
CA ARG A 62 -4.63 -2.90 5.61
C ARG A 62 -5.50 -4.12 5.86
N SER A 63 -4.90 -5.27 6.12
CA SER A 63 -5.66 -6.45 6.53
C SER A 63 -6.44 -6.18 7.83
N PRO A 64 -7.66 -6.69 7.98
CA PRO A 64 -8.40 -6.59 9.24
C PRO A 64 -7.66 -7.27 10.41
N LEU A 65 -8.08 -6.97 11.65
CA LEU A 65 -7.55 -7.64 12.85
C LEU A 65 -8.18 -9.01 13.11
N LEU A 66 -9.31 -9.28 12.46
CA LEU A 66 -9.99 -10.56 12.43
C LEU A 66 -9.90 -11.13 11.02
N PRO A 67 -10.06 -12.45 10.83
CA PRO A 67 -10.07 -13.03 9.50
C PRO A 67 -11.06 -12.31 8.58
N GLY A 68 -10.62 -12.04 7.35
CA GLY A 68 -11.38 -11.27 6.39
C GLY A 68 -10.50 -10.51 5.41
N THR A 69 -11.13 -9.78 4.50
CA THR A 69 -10.48 -9.08 3.39
C THR A 69 -10.90 -7.62 3.37
N SER A 70 -9.92 -6.71 3.36
CA SER A 70 -10.12 -5.32 2.96
C SER A 70 -9.83 -5.16 1.48
N ARG A 71 -10.71 -4.47 0.76
CA ARG A 71 -10.58 -4.20 -0.68
C ARG A 71 -10.62 -2.71 -0.95
N LEU A 72 -9.69 -2.26 -1.81
CA LEU A 72 -9.63 -0.89 -2.28
C LEU A 72 -10.83 -0.58 -3.17
N ALA A 73 -11.40 0.63 -3.02
CA ALA A 73 -12.44 1.08 -3.92
C ALA A 73 -11.90 1.25 -5.36
N GLN A 74 -12.73 0.90 -6.34
CA GLN A 74 -12.38 0.92 -7.76
C GLN A 74 -12.64 2.28 -8.43
N SER A 75 -13.10 3.28 -7.65
CA SER A 75 -13.49 4.59 -8.17
C SER A 75 -12.31 5.45 -8.63
N ARG A 76 -11.08 5.08 -8.27
CA ARG A 76 -9.87 5.81 -8.67
C ARG A 76 -9.34 5.23 -9.97
N SER A 77 -9.28 6.04 -11.02
CA SER A 77 -8.74 5.63 -12.33
C SER A 77 -7.41 6.30 -12.68
N ALA A 78 -6.94 7.28 -11.89
CA ALA A 78 -5.71 7.99 -12.18
C ALA A 78 -4.94 8.52 -10.94
N LEU A 79 -3.65 8.81 -11.15
CA LEU A 79 -2.70 9.38 -10.19
C LEU A 79 -1.71 10.31 -10.91
N PRO A 80 -1.61 11.60 -10.56
CA PRO A 80 -2.46 12.34 -9.62
C PRO A 80 -3.91 12.48 -10.15
N GLY A 81 -4.88 12.48 -9.24
CA GLY A 81 -6.31 12.61 -9.51
C GLY A 81 -6.94 13.91 -9.00
N SER A 82 -6.21 14.72 -8.23
CA SER A 82 -6.67 16.02 -7.72
C SER A 82 -5.64 17.13 -7.95
N ASP A 83 -6.05 18.38 -7.80
CA ASP A 83 -5.15 19.54 -7.96
C ASP A 83 -4.02 19.53 -6.92
N GLY A 84 -4.30 19.18 -5.66
CA GLY A 84 -3.27 19.10 -4.62
C GLY A 84 -2.28 17.94 -4.83
N GLU A 85 -2.73 16.84 -5.43
CA GLU A 85 -1.82 15.78 -5.85
C GLU A 85 -0.96 16.23 -7.05
N ARG A 86 -1.54 16.96 -8.01
CA ARG A 86 -0.79 17.57 -9.13
C ARG A 86 0.22 18.61 -8.67
N GLU A 87 -0.08 19.38 -7.62
CA GLU A 87 0.87 20.30 -7.01
C GLU A 87 2.06 19.55 -6.38
N ALA A 88 1.81 18.38 -5.78
CA ALA A 88 2.85 17.56 -5.16
C ALA A 88 3.80 16.90 -6.16
N VAL A 89 3.28 16.37 -7.28
CA VAL A 89 4.08 15.57 -8.23
C VAL A 89 4.15 16.17 -9.64
N GLY A 90 3.82 17.45 -9.76
CA GLY A 90 3.87 18.18 -11.02
C GLY A 90 2.73 17.84 -11.99
N PRO A 91 2.56 18.68 -13.02
CA PRO A 91 1.44 18.59 -13.94
C PRO A 91 1.68 17.69 -15.15
N HIS A 92 2.91 17.22 -15.42
CA HIS A 92 3.23 16.62 -16.71
C HIS A 92 3.01 15.11 -16.76
N TYR A 93 2.99 14.41 -15.63
CA TYR A 93 2.75 12.96 -15.62
C TYR A 93 1.35 12.61 -15.12
N LEU A 94 0.70 11.68 -15.82
CA LEU A 94 -0.56 11.08 -15.41
C LEU A 94 -0.49 9.57 -15.54
N LEU A 95 -0.52 8.88 -14.40
CA LEU A 95 -0.63 7.43 -14.33
C LEU A 95 -2.11 7.04 -14.34
N HIS A 96 -2.49 6.28 -15.35
CA HIS A 96 -3.81 5.68 -15.51
C HIS A 96 -3.81 4.25 -14.95
N LEU A 97 -4.84 3.87 -14.17
CA LEU A 97 -4.86 2.63 -13.39
C LEU A 97 -6.24 1.97 -13.20
N GLY A 98 -7.25 2.35 -13.99
CA GLY A 98 -8.61 1.83 -13.86
C GLY A 98 -9.39 1.79 -15.17
N THR A 99 -10.70 2.04 -15.09
CA THR A 99 -11.58 2.03 -16.26
C THR A 99 -11.65 3.39 -16.97
N PHE A 100 -11.78 3.34 -18.29
CA PHE A 100 -11.86 4.49 -19.19
C PHE A 100 -13.04 4.33 -20.15
N ALA A 101 -13.58 5.46 -20.62
CA ALA A 101 -14.61 5.44 -21.65
C ALA A 101 -14.02 4.97 -23.01
N ASP A 102 -14.89 4.43 -23.87
CA ASP A 102 -14.49 3.96 -25.19
C ASP A 102 -13.84 5.10 -26.01
N GLY A 103 -12.68 4.82 -26.60
CA GLY A 103 -11.89 5.80 -27.36
C GLY A 103 -11.05 6.76 -26.53
N GLU A 104 -11.15 6.71 -25.20
CA GLU A 104 -10.33 7.51 -24.27
C GLU A 104 -9.21 6.71 -23.60
N SER A 105 -9.06 5.44 -23.99
CA SER A 105 -8.07 4.53 -23.41
C SER A 105 -6.64 5.06 -23.61
N PRO A 106 -5.86 5.21 -22.54
CA PRO A 106 -4.44 5.59 -22.61
C PRO A 106 -3.54 4.40 -22.96
N PHE A 107 -4.11 3.20 -23.02
CA PHE A 107 -3.36 1.96 -23.24
C PHE A 107 -3.11 1.70 -24.73
N PRO A 108 -2.04 0.97 -25.08
CA PRO A 108 -1.82 0.50 -26.44
C PRO A 108 -3.00 -0.31 -27.00
N ASP A 109 -3.09 -0.37 -28.33
CA ASP A 109 -4.13 -1.12 -29.04
C ASP A 109 -4.21 -2.58 -28.56
N GLY A 110 -5.44 -3.03 -28.27
CA GLY A 110 -5.70 -4.40 -27.80
C GLY A 110 -5.45 -4.63 -26.32
N VAL A 111 -5.11 -3.61 -25.54
CA VAL A 111 -5.10 -3.68 -24.06
C VAL A 111 -6.43 -3.15 -23.53
N ALA A 112 -7.17 -4.02 -22.83
CA ALA A 112 -8.46 -3.65 -22.28
C ALA A 112 -8.30 -2.69 -21.09
N SER A 113 -9.16 -1.69 -21.03
CA SER A 113 -9.43 -0.93 -19.81
C SER A 113 -10.19 -1.83 -18.83
N ARG A 114 -9.72 -1.92 -17.58
CA ARG A 114 -10.32 -2.76 -16.54
C ARG A 114 -10.18 -2.14 -15.15
N GLU A 115 -11.05 -2.55 -14.24
CA GLU A 115 -10.92 -2.17 -12.84
C GLU A 115 -9.67 -2.83 -12.24
N HIS A 116 -9.00 -2.11 -11.33
CA HIS A 116 -8.00 -2.72 -10.46
C HIS A 116 -8.67 -3.60 -9.38
N ASP A 117 -7.95 -4.62 -8.92
CA ASP A 117 -8.32 -5.41 -7.73
C ASP A 117 -7.15 -5.38 -6.73
N VAL A 118 -7.34 -4.64 -5.65
CA VAL A 118 -6.32 -4.48 -4.60
C VAL A 118 -6.92 -4.89 -3.27
N THR A 119 -6.32 -5.91 -2.66
CA THR A 119 -6.83 -6.55 -1.45
C THR A 119 -5.72 -6.79 -0.42
N ALA A 120 -6.08 -6.65 0.85
CA ALA A 120 -5.28 -7.06 1.99
C ALA A 120 -6.15 -7.96 2.88
N THR A 121 -5.70 -9.19 3.09
CA THR A 121 -6.46 -10.26 3.73
C THR A 121 -5.71 -10.76 4.97
N LEU A 122 -6.47 -11.04 6.02
CA LEU A 122 -6.04 -11.89 7.11
C LEU A 122 -6.81 -13.21 6.95
N LYS A 123 -6.11 -14.33 6.72
CA LYS A 123 -6.76 -15.65 6.62
C LYS A 123 -7.28 -16.10 7.98
N ASP A 124 -8.14 -17.13 8.01
CA ASP A 124 -8.61 -17.74 9.26
C ASP A 124 -7.48 -18.30 10.13
N THR A 125 -6.37 -18.67 9.48
CA THR A 125 -5.11 -19.09 10.10
C THR A 125 -4.27 -17.93 10.65
N THR A 126 -4.77 -16.68 10.60
CA THR A 126 -4.07 -15.41 10.89
C THR A 126 -2.88 -15.11 9.98
N VAL A 127 -2.73 -15.85 8.88
CA VAL A 127 -1.72 -15.60 7.86
C VAL A 127 -2.11 -14.36 7.05
N PRO A 128 -1.28 -13.30 7.03
CA PRO A 128 -1.57 -12.11 6.26
C PRO A 128 -1.14 -12.29 4.80
N THR A 129 -2.01 -11.89 3.87
CA THR A 129 -1.74 -11.89 2.42
C THR A 129 -2.21 -10.60 1.79
N ALA A 130 -1.54 -10.16 0.73
CA ALA A 130 -1.98 -9.02 -0.06
C ALA A 130 -1.80 -9.29 -1.55
N THR A 131 -2.71 -8.73 -2.34
CA THR A 131 -2.71 -8.82 -3.80
C THR A 131 -3.02 -7.44 -4.38
N ALA A 132 -2.30 -7.05 -5.42
CA ALA A 132 -2.63 -5.87 -6.23
C ALA A 132 -2.57 -6.25 -7.70
N GLU A 133 -3.67 -6.04 -8.42
CA GLU A 133 -3.82 -6.32 -9.84
C GLU A 133 -4.38 -5.08 -10.55
N ALA A 134 -3.71 -4.62 -11.62
CA ALA A 134 -4.22 -3.55 -12.47
C ALA A 134 -3.55 -3.55 -13.85
N ASN A 135 -4.07 -2.72 -14.75
CA ASN A 135 -3.34 -2.25 -15.92
C ASN A 135 -2.84 -0.83 -15.61
N TYR A 136 -1.61 -0.50 -15.98
CA TYR A 136 -1.01 0.81 -15.73
C TYR A 136 -0.62 1.47 -17.05
N ALA A 137 -0.91 2.76 -17.24
CA ALA A 137 -0.38 3.54 -18.36
C ALA A 137 0.07 4.91 -17.87
N LEU A 138 1.38 5.15 -17.92
CA LEU A 138 1.96 6.45 -17.62
C LEU A 138 1.95 7.30 -18.88
N ARG A 139 1.26 8.44 -18.86
CA ARG A 139 1.27 9.43 -19.92
C ARG A 139 2.11 10.63 -19.54
N ASP A 140 2.91 11.08 -20.50
CA ASP A 140 3.45 12.43 -20.53
C ASP A 140 2.39 13.34 -21.18
N LEU A 141 1.84 14.26 -20.40
CA LEU A 141 0.78 15.18 -20.81
C LEU A 141 1.31 16.32 -21.68
N ALA A 142 2.61 16.64 -21.62
CA ALA A 142 3.19 17.67 -22.48
C ALA A 142 3.26 17.19 -23.94
N SER A 143 3.69 15.96 -24.17
CA SER A 143 3.72 15.35 -25.51
C SER A 143 2.43 14.62 -25.89
N GLY A 144 1.58 14.27 -24.91
CA GLY A 144 0.41 13.42 -25.08
C GLY A 144 0.74 11.92 -25.23
N THR A 145 1.99 11.53 -25.07
CA THR A 145 2.49 10.16 -25.34
C THR A 145 2.34 9.26 -24.12
N THR A 146 1.98 7.99 -24.34
CA THR A 146 2.09 6.94 -23.31
C THR A 146 3.53 6.47 -23.22
N VAL A 147 4.19 6.81 -22.12
CA VAL A 147 5.61 6.55 -21.85
C VAL A 147 5.83 5.08 -21.48
N VAL A 148 5.04 4.56 -20.55
CA VAL A 148 5.10 3.17 -20.10
C VAL A 148 3.70 2.61 -19.97
N ALA A 149 3.47 1.37 -20.39
CA ALA A 149 2.25 0.65 -20.09
C ALA A 149 2.52 -0.77 -19.60
N PHE A 150 1.75 -1.21 -18.61
CA PHE A 150 1.72 -2.58 -18.13
C PHE A 150 0.31 -3.15 -18.31
N GLU A 151 0.22 -4.33 -18.88
CA GLU A 151 -1.00 -5.13 -18.89
C GLU A 151 -0.85 -6.29 -17.91
N ASP A 152 -1.94 -6.57 -17.19
CA ASP A 152 -2.04 -7.68 -16.25
C ASP A 152 -0.93 -7.67 -15.20
N ALA A 153 -0.52 -6.47 -14.78
CA ALA A 153 0.44 -6.30 -13.71
C ALA A 153 -0.19 -6.80 -12.39
N ARG A 154 0.53 -7.70 -11.74
CA ARG A 154 0.11 -8.38 -10.52
C ARG A 154 1.26 -8.46 -9.54
N SER A 155 0.95 -8.14 -8.29
CA SER A 155 1.85 -8.34 -7.15
C SER A 155 1.12 -9.11 -6.06
N THR A 156 1.77 -10.12 -5.48
CA THR A 156 1.22 -10.90 -4.37
C THR A 156 2.27 -11.12 -3.29
N VAL A 157 1.81 -11.19 -2.05
CA VAL A 157 2.64 -11.58 -0.90
C VAL A 157 1.85 -12.48 0.03
N GLU A 158 2.54 -13.45 0.64
CA GLU A 158 2.02 -14.27 1.72
C GLU A 158 3.11 -14.55 2.75
N CYS A 159 2.78 -14.29 4.02
CA CYS A 159 3.68 -14.54 5.13
C CYS A 159 3.15 -15.74 5.93
N ALA A 160 3.34 -16.94 5.41
CA ALA A 160 2.80 -18.16 6.01
C ALA A 160 3.48 -18.51 7.35
N ALA A 161 4.78 -18.24 7.45
CA ALA A 161 5.58 -18.38 8.67
C ALA A 161 6.85 -17.51 8.56
N PRO A 162 7.60 -17.29 9.67
CA PRO A 162 8.86 -16.54 9.63
C PRO A 162 9.89 -17.01 8.59
N ASP A 163 9.91 -18.32 8.31
CA ASP A 163 10.77 -18.99 7.33
C ASP A 163 10.05 -19.35 6.02
N ALA A 164 8.78 -18.95 5.88
CA ALA A 164 7.94 -19.24 4.72
C ALA A 164 7.26 -17.96 4.22
N LEU A 165 8.07 -17.07 3.65
CA LEU A 165 7.62 -15.83 3.00
C LEU A 165 7.59 -16.03 1.49
N THR A 166 6.50 -15.65 0.84
CA THR A 166 6.40 -15.62 -0.62
C THR A 166 6.06 -14.22 -1.09
N ALA A 167 6.69 -13.84 -2.19
CA ALA A 167 6.47 -12.57 -2.89
C ALA A 167 6.59 -12.85 -4.39
N GLU A 168 5.61 -12.38 -5.16
CA GLU A 168 5.59 -12.55 -6.61
C GLU A 168 5.18 -11.24 -7.28
N THR A 169 5.83 -10.94 -8.41
CA THR A 169 5.50 -9.81 -9.27
C THR A 169 5.55 -10.26 -10.72
N THR A 170 4.44 -10.08 -11.44
CA THR A 170 4.25 -10.49 -12.83
C THR A 170 3.52 -9.40 -13.61
N THR A 171 3.61 -9.51 -14.94
CA THR A 171 2.86 -8.70 -15.90
C THR A 171 2.70 -9.54 -17.17
N GLY A 172 1.59 -9.40 -17.88
CA GLY A 172 1.37 -10.09 -19.15
C GLY A 172 2.21 -9.48 -20.27
N ARG A 173 2.14 -8.16 -20.43
CA ARG A 173 2.88 -7.38 -21.43
C ARG A 173 3.32 -6.04 -20.87
N LEU A 174 4.44 -5.54 -21.38
CA LEU A 174 5.05 -4.27 -21.02
C LEU A 174 5.35 -3.49 -22.28
N TRP A 175 5.03 -2.20 -22.32
CA TRP A 175 5.39 -1.29 -23.41
C TRP A 175 6.15 -0.09 -22.88
N VAL A 176 7.10 0.38 -23.69
CA VAL A 176 7.78 1.66 -23.49
C VAL A 176 7.71 2.45 -24.80
N LEU A 177 7.10 3.63 -24.76
CA LEU A 177 6.83 4.48 -25.93
C LEU A 177 6.16 3.73 -27.10
N GLY A 178 5.19 2.88 -26.77
CA GLY A 178 4.43 2.09 -27.74
C GLY A 178 5.14 0.82 -28.26
N GLU A 179 6.42 0.61 -27.93
CA GLU A 179 7.14 -0.62 -28.28
C GLU A 179 7.04 -1.65 -27.16
N GLU A 180 6.62 -2.87 -27.49
CA GLU A 180 6.55 -3.97 -26.53
C GLU A 180 7.95 -4.42 -26.10
N ARG A 181 8.14 -4.67 -24.80
CA ARG A 181 9.40 -5.05 -24.17
C ARG A 181 9.20 -6.30 -23.33
N ALA A 182 10.25 -7.09 -23.19
CA ALA A 182 10.29 -8.16 -22.21
C ALA A 182 10.28 -7.55 -20.80
N ALA A 183 9.36 -8.01 -19.95
CA ALA A 183 9.34 -7.62 -18.55
C ALA A 183 10.51 -8.25 -17.79
N PRO A 184 11.11 -7.54 -16.80
CA PRO A 184 12.09 -8.12 -15.90
C PRO A 184 11.56 -9.38 -15.21
N THR A 185 12.33 -10.48 -15.26
CA THR A 185 11.93 -11.77 -14.64
C THR A 185 12.68 -12.08 -13.36
N GLY A 186 13.91 -11.57 -13.18
CA GLY A 186 14.73 -11.71 -11.98
C GLY A 186 15.26 -10.35 -11.47
N ASP A 187 16.51 -10.34 -11.00
CA ASP A 187 17.13 -9.13 -10.40
C ASP A 187 17.70 -8.15 -11.45
N GLU A 188 17.70 -8.52 -12.73
CA GLU A 188 18.16 -7.65 -13.80
C GLU A 188 17.05 -6.68 -14.23
N PRO A 189 17.25 -5.36 -14.05
CA PRO A 189 16.27 -4.37 -14.44
C PRO A 189 16.26 -4.15 -15.96
N LEU A 190 15.10 -3.78 -16.51
CA LEU A 190 15.02 -3.23 -17.87
C LEU A 190 15.46 -1.77 -17.83
N ARG A 191 16.47 -1.40 -18.62
CA ARG A 191 16.96 -0.03 -18.76
C ARG A 191 16.84 0.46 -20.20
N ILE A 192 16.34 1.67 -20.37
CA ILE A 192 16.20 2.34 -21.67
C ILE A 192 16.58 3.80 -21.48
N GLU A 193 17.53 4.28 -22.28
CA GLU A 193 18.15 5.59 -22.09
C GLU A 193 17.80 6.55 -23.24
N ASN A 194 17.98 7.85 -23.00
CA ASN A 194 17.85 8.93 -23.98
C ASN A 194 16.48 9.00 -24.66
N LEU A 195 15.40 8.82 -23.88
CA LEU A 195 14.03 8.88 -24.38
C LEU A 195 13.54 10.33 -24.50
N PRO A 196 12.75 10.66 -25.54
CA PRO A 196 12.39 12.04 -25.87
C PRO A 196 11.16 12.52 -25.09
N PHE A 197 11.25 12.59 -23.75
CA PHE A 197 10.22 13.19 -22.91
C PHE A 197 10.82 13.89 -21.68
N GLY A 198 10.09 14.90 -21.20
CA GLY A 198 10.55 15.82 -20.17
C GLY A 198 10.19 15.44 -18.73
N PRO A 199 10.53 16.30 -17.76
CA PRO A 199 10.35 16.03 -16.34
C PRO A 199 8.89 16.20 -15.91
N PRO A 200 8.47 15.60 -14.77
CA PRO A 200 7.10 15.74 -14.26
C PRO A 200 6.74 17.18 -13.84
N VAL A 201 7.75 18.01 -13.56
CA VAL A 201 7.63 19.37 -13.03
C VAL A 201 8.33 20.36 -13.95
N GLU A 202 7.85 21.60 -13.94
CA GLU A 202 8.52 22.71 -14.62
C GLU A 202 9.89 23.00 -13.99
N VAL A 203 10.88 23.29 -14.83
CA VAL A 203 12.23 23.66 -14.41
C VAL A 203 12.59 25.00 -15.05
N GLU A 204 12.93 25.99 -14.22
CA GLU A 204 13.31 27.31 -14.71
C GLU A 204 14.54 27.23 -15.63
N GLY A 205 14.46 27.87 -16.80
CA GLY A 205 15.53 27.88 -17.80
C GLY A 205 15.64 26.62 -18.65
N ALA A 206 14.81 25.60 -18.41
CA ALA A 206 14.83 24.38 -19.20
C ALA A 206 14.27 24.59 -20.61
N ASP A 207 14.88 23.90 -21.57
CA ASP A 207 14.36 23.70 -22.91
C ASP A 207 13.75 22.30 -23.02
N PRO A 208 12.41 22.17 -23.14
CA PRO A 208 11.74 20.88 -23.27
C PRO A 208 12.21 20.06 -24.47
N GLU A 209 12.73 20.69 -25.53
CA GLU A 209 13.22 19.98 -26.72
C GLU A 209 14.60 19.33 -26.50
N GLN A 210 15.33 19.78 -25.47
CA GLN A 210 16.67 19.27 -25.13
C GLN A 210 16.64 18.25 -23.98
N ALA A 211 15.52 18.17 -23.25
CA ALA A 211 15.35 17.23 -22.15
C ALA A 211 15.23 15.79 -22.68
N VAL A 212 15.95 14.88 -22.05
CA VAL A 212 15.86 13.44 -22.31
C VAL A 212 15.67 12.69 -21.00
N SER A 213 15.01 11.54 -21.06
CA SER A 213 14.73 10.72 -19.89
C SER A 213 15.24 9.30 -20.03
N ASP A 214 15.75 8.76 -18.94
CA ASP A 214 16.12 7.36 -18.81
C ASP A 214 15.05 6.66 -17.97
N ILE A 215 14.70 5.44 -18.36
CA ILE A 215 13.74 4.58 -17.65
C ILE A 215 14.46 3.34 -17.13
N THR A 216 14.25 3.05 -15.85
CA THR A 216 14.58 1.77 -15.22
C THR A 216 13.30 1.13 -14.69
N ILE A 217 13.03 -0.11 -15.09
CA ILE A 217 11.89 -0.91 -14.62
C ILE A 217 12.41 -2.18 -13.96
N ASP A 218 11.96 -2.46 -12.75
CA ASP A 218 12.31 -3.67 -12.00
C ASP A 218 11.28 -4.06 -10.94
N LYS A 219 11.54 -5.18 -10.26
CA LYS A 219 10.67 -5.69 -9.21
C LYS A 219 11.06 -5.11 -7.86
N VAL A 220 10.05 -4.74 -7.07
CA VAL A 220 10.21 -4.52 -5.63
C VAL A 220 10.42 -5.86 -4.96
N THR A 221 11.53 -6.02 -4.26
CA THR A 221 11.92 -7.24 -3.54
C THR A 221 12.11 -7.01 -2.05
N SER A 222 12.06 -5.75 -1.59
CA SER A 222 12.20 -5.39 -0.18
C SER A 222 11.29 -4.23 0.21
N PHE A 223 10.96 -4.18 1.49
CA PHE A 223 10.01 -3.20 2.04
C PHE A 223 10.46 -1.74 1.87
N ASP A 224 11.77 -1.48 1.93
CA ASP A 224 12.34 -0.12 1.83
C ASP A 224 12.31 0.45 0.40
N GLN A 225 12.04 -0.40 -0.59
CA GLN A 225 11.85 0.05 -1.98
C GLN A 225 10.43 0.58 -2.25
N LEU A 226 9.48 0.38 -1.34
CA LEU A 226 8.12 0.90 -1.47
C LEU A 226 8.08 2.42 -1.23
N VAL A 227 7.24 3.12 -1.99
CA VAL A 227 6.80 4.49 -1.65
C VAL A 227 5.55 4.33 -0.79
N ARG A 228 5.71 4.49 0.52
CA ARG A 228 4.72 4.10 1.53
C ARG A 228 4.37 5.23 2.50
N GLN A 229 3.19 5.11 3.11
CA GLN A 229 2.72 6.00 4.16
C GLN A 229 3.32 5.57 5.50
N ASP A 230 3.42 6.48 6.47
CA ASP A 230 4.00 6.17 7.79
C ASP A 230 3.24 5.07 8.54
N GLN A 231 1.92 4.98 8.31
CA GLN A 231 1.06 3.94 8.89
C GLN A 231 1.26 2.55 8.25
N TRP A 232 1.92 2.49 7.08
CA TRP A 232 2.33 1.24 6.46
C TRP A 232 3.56 0.72 7.18
N ARG A 233 3.31 -0.06 8.24
CA ARG A 233 4.36 -0.59 9.11
C ARG A 233 5.03 -1.83 8.54
N SER A 234 6.33 -1.94 8.76
CA SER A 234 7.05 -3.22 8.74
C SER A 234 7.04 -3.86 10.12
N GLY A 235 7.60 -5.05 10.19
CA GLY A 235 7.90 -5.77 11.41
C GLY A 235 9.16 -6.62 11.23
N PRO A 236 9.54 -7.39 12.25
CA PRO A 236 10.81 -8.14 12.27
C PRO A 236 10.97 -9.11 11.08
N VAL A 237 9.86 -9.69 10.66
CA VAL A 237 9.78 -10.56 9.48
C VAL A 237 8.86 -9.86 8.49
N THR A 238 9.37 -9.48 7.33
CA THR A 238 8.62 -8.72 6.33
C THR A 238 9.05 -9.13 4.93
N THR A 239 8.09 -9.18 4.01
CA THR A 239 8.35 -9.27 2.57
C THR A 239 7.48 -8.27 1.81
N ALA A 240 7.89 -7.89 0.62
CA ALA A 240 7.20 -6.94 -0.24
C ALA A 240 7.31 -7.34 -1.71
N ALA A 241 6.33 -6.90 -2.50
CA ALA A 241 6.28 -7.10 -3.95
C ALA A 241 5.66 -5.86 -4.62
N GLY A 242 5.90 -5.70 -5.93
CA GLY A 242 5.51 -4.50 -6.66
C GLY A 242 6.36 -4.32 -7.92
N TRP A 243 5.89 -3.47 -8.84
CA TRP A 243 6.72 -2.95 -9.92
C TRP A 243 7.29 -1.60 -9.52
N ARG A 244 8.59 -1.40 -9.72
CA ARG A 244 9.24 -0.10 -9.60
C ARG A 244 9.56 0.42 -10.99
N LEU A 245 9.15 1.66 -11.24
CA LEU A 245 9.49 2.42 -12.43
C LEU A 245 10.22 3.68 -11.96
N GLU A 246 11.50 3.79 -12.28
CA GLU A 246 12.30 4.97 -12.04
C GLU A 246 12.57 5.68 -13.37
N ILE A 247 12.32 6.99 -13.38
CA ILE A 247 12.56 7.87 -14.52
C ILE A 247 13.56 8.91 -14.06
N VAL A 248 14.69 9.02 -14.76
CA VAL A 248 15.66 10.10 -14.54
C VAL A 248 15.60 11.01 -15.74
N THR A 249 15.05 12.21 -15.58
CA THR A 249 15.06 13.22 -16.64
C THR A 249 16.30 14.10 -16.51
N HIS A 250 17.12 14.11 -17.55
CA HIS A 250 18.25 15.01 -17.73
C HIS A 250 17.75 16.33 -18.32
N VAL A 251 17.62 17.34 -17.47
CA VAL A 251 17.08 18.65 -17.87
C VAL A 251 18.22 19.53 -18.37
N ARG A 252 18.04 20.09 -19.56
CA ARG A 252 19.01 20.96 -20.24
C ARG A 252 18.40 22.30 -20.62
N ASP A 253 19.23 23.33 -20.77
CA ASP A 253 18.83 24.62 -21.34
C ASP A 253 18.89 24.61 -22.88
N ALA A 254 18.53 25.74 -23.49
CA ALA A 254 18.51 25.91 -24.94
C ALA A 254 19.89 25.83 -25.61
N ASP A 255 20.97 26.08 -24.86
CA ASP A 255 22.35 25.95 -25.33
C ASP A 255 22.87 24.50 -25.18
N GLY A 256 22.04 23.60 -24.63
CA GLY A 256 22.35 22.20 -24.38
C GLY A 256 23.16 21.96 -23.11
N ALA A 257 23.28 22.95 -22.22
CA ALA A 257 23.96 22.78 -20.94
C ALA A 257 23.06 22.07 -19.92
N ASP A 258 23.63 21.14 -19.16
CA ASP A 258 22.91 20.42 -18.11
C ASP A 258 22.53 21.36 -16.96
N LEU A 259 21.24 21.40 -16.62
CA LEU A 259 20.71 22.16 -15.50
C LEU A 259 20.65 21.30 -14.23
N ARG A 260 19.96 20.16 -14.31
CA ARG A 260 19.82 19.18 -13.23
C ARG A 260 19.16 17.89 -13.71
N ASP A 261 19.27 16.85 -12.90
CA ASP A 261 18.46 15.65 -13.03
C ASP A 261 17.20 15.73 -12.16
N VAL A 262 16.09 15.23 -12.68
CA VAL A 262 14.84 15.06 -11.94
C VAL A 262 14.50 13.57 -11.90
N THR A 263 14.65 12.95 -10.73
CA THR A 263 14.28 11.54 -10.53
C THR A 263 12.81 11.43 -10.15
N THR A 264 12.07 10.57 -10.82
CA THR A 264 10.68 10.23 -10.49
C THR A 264 10.57 8.74 -10.28
N ARG A 265 10.06 8.31 -9.13
CA ARG A 265 9.88 6.91 -8.79
C ARG A 265 8.40 6.60 -8.63
N PHE A 266 7.93 5.64 -9.41
CA PHE A 266 6.63 5.00 -9.25
C PHE A 266 6.79 3.63 -8.62
N VAL A 267 5.86 3.29 -7.73
CA VAL A 267 5.63 1.92 -7.27
C VAL A 267 4.21 1.54 -7.65
N LEU A 268 4.08 0.52 -8.50
CA LEU A 268 2.81 0.06 -9.06
C LEU A 268 2.44 -1.28 -8.40
N GLY A 269 1.22 -1.36 -7.86
CA GLY A 269 0.73 -2.53 -7.14
C GLY A 269 1.61 -2.91 -5.96
N GLY A 270 1.96 -1.95 -5.11
CA GLY A 270 2.77 -2.19 -3.93
C GLY A 270 2.02 -3.05 -2.92
N VAL A 271 2.64 -4.14 -2.47
CA VAL A 271 2.09 -5.01 -1.43
C VAL A 271 3.17 -5.39 -0.44
N SER A 272 2.79 -5.62 0.81
CA SER A 272 3.68 -6.22 1.80
C SER A 272 2.90 -7.04 2.81
N CYS A 273 3.58 -7.99 3.44
CA CYS A 273 3.09 -8.60 4.67
C CYS A 273 4.19 -8.64 5.72
N SER A 274 3.79 -8.66 6.98
CA SER A 274 4.71 -8.68 8.10
C SER A 274 4.20 -9.55 9.23
N LEU A 275 5.13 -10.19 9.95
CA LEU A 275 4.90 -11.06 11.10
C LEU A 275 5.78 -10.66 12.30
N PRO A 276 5.34 -10.94 13.53
CA PRO A 276 6.24 -11.00 14.68
C PRO A 276 7.20 -12.20 14.59
N GLU A 277 8.37 -12.12 15.23
CA GLU A 277 9.42 -13.16 15.15
C GLU A 277 8.93 -14.56 15.61
N ALA A 278 8.06 -14.60 16.61
CA ALA A 278 7.52 -15.85 17.18
C ALA A 278 6.15 -16.23 16.59
N PHE A 279 5.82 -15.75 15.38
CA PHE A 279 4.54 -16.06 14.74
C PHE A 279 4.38 -17.55 14.51
N THR A 280 3.19 -18.08 14.84
CA THR A 280 2.75 -19.42 14.50
C THR A 280 1.32 -19.33 13.99
N PRO A 281 1.02 -19.83 12.78
CA PRO A 281 -0.35 -19.84 12.26
C PRO A 281 -1.31 -20.56 13.19
N VAL A 282 -2.54 -20.06 13.26
CA VAL A 282 -3.61 -20.77 13.97
C VAL A 282 -4.00 -21.99 13.13
N THR A 283 -3.96 -23.18 13.72
CA THR A 283 -4.23 -24.47 13.05
C THR A 283 -5.66 -24.97 13.25
N SER A 284 -6.51 -24.20 13.92
CA SER A 284 -7.87 -24.59 14.30
C SER A 284 -8.88 -23.56 13.83
N ASP A 285 -9.99 -24.04 13.28
CA ASP A 285 -11.12 -23.20 12.88
C ASP A 285 -11.63 -22.48 14.14
N PRO A 286 -11.57 -21.16 14.19
CA PRO A 286 -11.97 -20.46 15.39
C PRO A 286 -13.48 -20.36 15.42
N GLY A 287 -14.11 -20.82 16.52
CA GLY A 287 -15.56 -20.78 16.69
C GLY A 287 -16.17 -19.39 16.45
N GLU A 288 -17.45 -19.40 16.07
CA GLU A 288 -18.25 -18.28 15.52
C GLU A 288 -18.42 -17.03 16.42
N ASP A 289 -17.95 -17.01 17.67
CA ASP A 289 -18.17 -15.89 18.59
C ASP A 289 -16.92 -15.03 18.76
N ARG A 290 -16.73 -14.03 17.89
CA ARG A 290 -15.70 -12.99 18.06
C ARG A 290 -16.30 -11.59 18.04
N ALA A 291 -15.91 -10.78 19.02
CA ALA A 291 -16.23 -9.35 19.03
C ALA A 291 -15.28 -8.59 18.09
N ASP A 292 -15.83 -7.75 17.22
CA ASP A 292 -15.10 -6.93 16.25
C ASP A 292 -14.34 -5.78 16.93
N PRO A 293 -12.99 -5.77 16.98
CA PRO A 293 -12.29 -4.52 17.19
C PRO A 293 -12.41 -3.65 15.93
N VAL A 294 -12.95 -2.44 16.10
CA VAL A 294 -13.05 -1.46 15.02
C VAL A 294 -11.70 -0.78 14.84
N VAL A 295 -10.86 -1.32 13.96
CA VAL A 295 -9.62 -0.66 13.52
C VAL A 295 -9.74 -0.28 12.05
N PRO A 296 -9.30 0.94 11.65
CA PRO A 296 -9.36 1.36 10.25
C PRO A 296 -8.55 0.41 9.36
N VAL A 297 -9.25 -0.27 8.45
CA VAL A 297 -8.64 -1.10 7.39
C VAL A 297 -8.23 -0.29 6.16
N LYS A 298 -8.49 1.02 6.19
CA LYS A 298 -8.20 1.97 5.11
C LYS A 298 -7.30 3.09 5.63
N ILE A 299 -6.18 3.30 4.94
CA ILE A 299 -5.34 4.47 5.13
C ILE A 299 -5.63 5.42 3.95
N PRO A 300 -6.19 6.61 4.20
CA PRO A 300 -6.59 7.53 3.14
C PRO A 300 -5.43 7.88 2.20
N ALA A 301 -5.72 8.16 0.93
CA ALA A 301 -4.73 8.70 0.01
C ALA A 301 -4.08 9.97 0.58
N GLY A 302 -2.81 10.20 0.24
CA GLY A 302 -2.06 11.34 0.74
C GLY A 302 -1.19 11.96 -0.34
N ALA A 303 -1.15 13.30 -0.34
CA ALA A 303 -0.20 14.09 -1.10
C ALA A 303 0.71 14.84 -0.12
N GLN A 304 2.01 14.87 -0.40
CA GLN A 304 2.98 15.66 0.33
C GLN A 304 3.67 16.59 -0.66
N VAL A 305 3.50 17.88 -0.47
CA VAL A 305 4.24 18.92 -1.19
C VAL A 305 5.50 19.22 -0.37
N ASN A 306 6.69 19.20 -0.98
CA ASN A 306 7.84 19.77 -0.29
C ASN A 306 7.89 21.28 -0.55
N THR A 307 7.70 22.08 0.50
CA THR A 307 7.76 23.55 0.45
C THR A 307 9.17 24.10 0.72
N GLY A 308 10.19 23.26 0.86
CA GLY A 308 11.59 23.70 0.95
C GLY A 308 11.95 24.47 2.23
N ALA A 309 11.11 24.47 3.25
CA ALA A 309 11.38 25.08 4.54
C ALA A 309 10.91 24.16 5.67
N GLY A 310 11.78 23.94 6.66
CA GLY A 310 11.43 23.24 7.89
C GLY A 310 10.39 24.00 8.70
N GLU A 311 9.11 23.79 8.38
CA GLU A 311 7.97 24.13 9.23
C GLU A 311 7.00 22.94 9.29
N PRO A 312 6.66 22.43 10.49
CA PRO A 312 5.81 21.26 10.66
C PRO A 312 4.34 21.65 10.50
N PHE A 313 3.82 21.59 9.28
CA PHE A 313 2.38 21.75 9.04
C PHE A 313 1.63 20.43 9.28
N GLY A 314 1.44 20.12 10.57
CA GLY A 314 0.16 19.54 10.98
C GLY A 314 -0.96 20.52 10.63
N TRP A 315 -2.17 20.03 10.35
CA TRP A 315 -3.44 20.74 10.10
C TRP A 315 -4.03 20.75 8.68
N ALA A 316 -3.34 20.30 7.63
CA ALA A 316 -3.95 20.24 6.29
C ALA A 316 -5.09 19.19 6.14
N LEU A 317 -5.26 18.27 7.10
CA LEU A 317 -6.39 17.31 7.15
C LEU A 317 -7.58 17.75 8.03
N VAL A 318 -7.65 19.02 8.46
CA VAL A 318 -8.80 19.52 9.26
C VAL A 318 -9.79 20.37 8.45
N GLY A 319 -9.47 20.72 7.20
CA GLY A 319 -10.35 21.53 6.34
C GLY A 319 -11.62 20.84 5.84
N GLY A 320 -11.62 19.51 5.68
CA GLY A 320 -12.76 18.77 5.09
C GLY A 320 -13.83 18.30 6.09
N GLY A 321 -13.48 18.12 7.37
CA GLY A 321 -14.37 17.53 8.38
C GLY A 321 -15.29 18.51 9.10
N VAL A 322 -14.93 19.81 9.15
CA VAL A 322 -15.66 20.79 9.97
C VAL A 322 -16.91 21.34 9.27
N VAL A 323 -16.98 21.29 7.93
CA VAL A 323 -18.13 21.83 7.19
C VAL A 323 -19.37 20.90 7.27
N LEU A 324 -19.18 19.58 7.40
CA LEU A 324 -20.30 18.64 7.54
C LEU A 324 -20.85 18.55 8.98
N GLY A 325 -20.03 18.84 10.00
CA GLY A 325 -20.47 18.87 11.40
C GLY A 325 -21.40 20.05 11.74
N ALA A 326 -21.19 21.21 11.11
CA ALA A 326 -21.99 22.41 11.36
C ALA A 326 -23.40 22.33 10.73
N ALA A 327 -23.55 21.67 9.58
CA ALA A 327 -24.85 21.49 8.92
C ALA A 327 -25.78 20.54 9.68
N ALA A 328 -25.25 19.48 10.29
CA ALA A 328 -26.03 18.52 11.07
C ALA A 328 -26.58 19.13 12.39
N LEU A 329 -25.82 20.01 13.05
CA LEU A 329 -26.25 20.68 14.28
C LEU A 329 -27.31 21.78 14.03
N LEU A 330 -27.32 22.41 12.86
CA LEU A 330 -28.36 23.38 12.50
C LEU A 330 -29.68 22.71 12.08
N LEU A 331 -29.64 21.51 11.48
CA LEU A 331 -30.85 20.74 11.14
C LEU A 331 -31.46 20.04 12.36
N ALA A 332 -30.65 19.65 13.36
CA ALA A 332 -31.16 19.09 14.62
C ALA A 332 -31.85 20.13 15.52
N ARG A 333 -31.49 21.42 15.40
CA ARG A 333 -32.11 22.51 16.19
C ARG A 333 -33.45 23.02 15.63
N GLY A 334 -33.83 22.62 14.41
CA GLY A 334 -35.04 23.08 13.72
C GLY A 334 -36.31 22.24 13.95
N ARG A 335 -36.20 21.03 14.52
CA ARG A 335 -37.38 20.16 14.74
C ARG A 335 -37.95 20.38 16.15
N ARG A 336 -38.93 21.27 16.25
CA ARG A 336 -39.82 21.33 17.42
C ARG A 336 -40.74 20.10 17.41
N PRO A 337 -40.94 19.41 18.55
CA PRO A 337 -41.90 18.32 18.64
C PRO A 337 -43.33 18.86 18.49
N ALA A 338 -44.08 18.27 17.57
CA ALA A 338 -45.52 18.48 17.47
C ALA A 338 -46.19 17.93 18.73
N THR A 339 -46.82 18.81 19.50
CA THR A 339 -47.72 18.44 20.60
C THR A 339 -48.84 17.56 20.07
N ALA A 340 -48.92 16.33 20.58
CA ALA A 340 -50.06 15.44 20.42
C ALA A 340 -51.33 16.14 20.95
N ARG A 341 -52.35 16.21 20.10
CA ARG A 341 -53.69 16.67 20.48
C ARG A 341 -54.46 15.44 20.96
N ALA A 342 -54.83 15.46 22.23
CA ALA A 342 -55.71 14.48 22.84
C ALA A 342 -57.12 14.56 22.25
N GLU A 343 -57.75 13.39 22.20
CA GLU A 343 -59.15 13.14 21.82
C GLU A 343 -60.14 13.89 22.72
N GLU A 344 -61.20 14.42 22.09
CA GLU A 344 -62.59 14.31 22.51
C GLU A 344 -63.49 14.33 21.26
#